data_AF-A0A1P8FN92-F1
#
_entry.id   AF-A0A1P8FN92-F1
#
_cell.length_a   1.000
_cell.length_b   1.000
_cell.length_c   1.000
_cell.angle_alpha   90.00
_cell.angle_beta   90.00
_cell.angle_gamma   90.00
#
_symmetry.space_group_name_H-M   'P 1'
#
loop_
_entity.id
_entity.type
_entity.pdbx_description
1 polymer ?
#
loop_
_entity_poly.entity_id
_entity_poly.type
_entity_poly.pdbx_seq_one_letter_code
_entity_poly.pdbx_strand_id
1 'polypeptide(L)'
;MGIHLNEETLQSENARHAGTGGRSQENRQCGFRPAFLDALTNVIYPCRFADGRPAPIHVLDGLPDEVVERRSETGRILAARGSLVSGFVLGNRFFTREDAAAFTRA
;
A
#
# COMPACT_ATOMS: atom_id res chain seq x y z
N MET A 1 12.17 -18.28 -4.02
CA MET A 1 11.94 -17.03 -3.28
C MET A 1 10.45 -16.77 -3.31
N GLY A 2 9.77 -16.75 -2.16
CA GLY A 2 8.33 -16.43 -2.14
C GLY A 2 8.11 -14.99 -2.60
N ILE A 3 6.99 -14.73 -3.29
CA ILE A 3 6.56 -13.36 -3.55
C ILE A 3 6.03 -12.83 -2.20
N HIS A 4 6.65 -11.77 -1.69
CA HIS A 4 6.28 -11.12 -0.44
C HIS A 4 6.21 -9.62 -0.69
N LEU A 5 5.29 -8.93 -0.01
CA LEU A 5 5.26 -7.47 -0.02
C LEU A 5 6.21 -6.95 1.05
N ASN A 6 7.20 -6.15 0.66
CA ASN A 6 8.15 -5.54 1.57
C ASN A 6 8.50 -4.10 1.12
N GLU A 7 9.40 -3.43 1.85
CA GLU A 7 9.80 -2.06 1.53
C GLU A 7 10.49 -1.93 0.16
N GLU A 8 11.29 -2.90 -0.26
CA GLU A 8 11.94 -2.92 -1.58
C GLU A 8 10.89 -3.00 -2.70
N THR A 9 9.87 -3.84 -2.54
CA THR A 9 8.74 -3.92 -3.48
C THR A 9 8.02 -2.58 -3.57
N LEU A 10 7.68 -1.95 -2.44
CA LEU A 10 7.01 -0.64 -2.42
C LEU A 10 7.85 0.47 -3.07
N GLN A 11 9.17 0.44 -2.86
CA GLN A 11 10.10 1.39 -3.50
C GLN A 11 10.16 1.17 -5.02
N SER A 12 10.25 -0.08 -5.47
CA SER A 12 10.23 -0.43 -6.90
C SER A 12 8.92 0.02 -7.58
N GLU A 13 7.77 -0.22 -6.95
CA GLU A 13 6.49 0.28 -7.44
C GLU A 13 6.43 1.81 -7.48
N ASN A 14 6.91 2.49 -6.43
CA ASN A 14 6.99 3.96 -6.42
C ASN A 14 7.90 4.50 -7.53
N ALA A 15 9.01 3.81 -7.85
CA ALA A 15 9.85 4.19 -8.97
C ALA A 15 9.11 4.00 -10.31
N ARG A 16 8.41 2.88 -10.49
CA ARG A 16 7.64 2.57 -11.70
C ARG A 16 6.51 3.58 -11.98
N HIS A 17 5.90 4.12 -10.93
CA HIS A 17 4.80 5.10 -11.03
C HIS A 17 5.24 6.56 -10.87
N ALA A 18 6.55 6.86 -10.88
CA ALA A 18 7.06 8.22 -10.77
C ALA A 18 6.41 9.17 -11.80
N GLY A 19 5.92 10.32 -11.33
CA GLY A 19 5.26 11.31 -12.19
C GLY A 19 3.84 10.93 -12.63
N THR A 20 3.21 9.95 -11.98
CA THR A 20 1.82 9.55 -12.23
C THR A 20 1.03 9.50 -10.92
N GLY A 21 -0.30 9.57 -10.97
CA GLY A 21 -1.15 9.35 -9.79
C GLY A 21 -1.10 7.95 -9.17
N GLY A 22 -0.26 7.03 -9.67
CA GLY A 22 0.02 5.75 -9.01
C GLY A 22 0.92 5.90 -7.76
N ARG A 23 1.28 7.13 -7.39
CA ARG A 23 2.04 7.47 -6.18
C ARG A 23 1.27 8.44 -5.29
N SER A 24 1.50 8.28 -3.99
CA SER A 24 0.85 9.07 -2.94
C SER A 24 1.16 10.56 -3.02
N GLN A 25 2.36 10.95 -3.48
CA GLN A 25 2.72 12.37 -3.63
C GLN A 25 1.92 13.03 -4.75
N GLU A 26 1.68 12.32 -5.84
CA GLU A 26 1.07 12.82 -7.07
C GLU A 26 -0.46 12.77 -7.07
N ASN A 27 -1.09 11.91 -6.26
CA ASN A 27 -2.55 11.75 -6.23
C ASN A 27 -3.24 12.31 -4.98
N ARG A 28 -2.46 12.87 -4.04
CA ARG A 28 -2.95 13.33 -2.74
C ARG A 28 -4.12 14.31 -2.85
N GLN A 29 -4.04 15.25 -3.80
CA GLN A 29 -5.04 16.28 -4.02
C GLN A 29 -6.39 15.73 -4.51
N CYS A 30 -6.41 14.50 -5.04
CA CYS A 30 -7.63 13.82 -5.48
C CYS A 30 -8.34 13.06 -4.36
N GLY A 31 -7.84 13.12 -3.12
CA GLY A 31 -8.45 12.47 -1.95
C GLY A 31 -8.14 10.98 -1.81
N PHE A 32 -7.21 10.45 -2.60
CA PHE A 32 -6.74 9.07 -2.46
C PHE A 32 -6.03 8.87 -1.11
N ARG A 33 -6.36 7.76 -0.45
CA ARG A 33 -5.69 7.31 0.78
C ARG A 33 -4.97 5.99 0.50
N PRO A 34 -3.67 5.87 0.78
CA PRO A 34 -2.95 4.64 0.49
C PRO A 34 -3.51 3.46 1.29
N ALA A 35 -3.60 2.31 0.64
CA ALA A 35 -4.12 1.07 1.22
C ALA A 35 -3.51 -0.16 0.52
N PHE A 36 -3.74 -1.33 1.11
CA PHE A 36 -3.46 -2.63 0.53
C PHE A 36 -4.76 -3.41 0.36
N LEU A 37 -4.91 -4.12 -0.76
CA LEU A 37 -5.98 -5.10 -0.97
C LEU A 37 -5.37 -6.48 -0.88
N ASP A 38 -5.90 -7.35 -0.01
CA ASP A 38 -5.57 -8.77 -0.08
C ASP A 38 -6.37 -9.44 -1.20
N ALA A 39 -5.68 -9.82 -2.28
CA ALA A 39 -6.30 -10.41 -3.45
C ALA A 39 -6.98 -11.77 -3.17
N LEU A 40 -6.65 -12.44 -2.07
CA LEU A 40 -7.27 -13.71 -1.70
C LEU A 40 -8.57 -13.53 -0.93
N THR A 41 -8.66 -12.49 -0.10
CA THR A 41 -9.80 -12.28 0.82
C THR A 41 -10.68 -11.09 0.43
N ASN A 42 -10.21 -10.25 -0.50
CA ASN A 42 -10.78 -8.95 -0.84
C ASN A 42 -10.87 -7.95 0.33
N VAL A 43 -10.14 -8.20 1.43
CA VAL A 43 -10.07 -7.27 2.56
C VAL A 43 -9.13 -6.12 2.22
N ILE A 44 -9.58 -4.91 2.50
CA ILE A 44 -8.79 -3.69 2.31
C ILE A 44 -8.19 -3.27 3.66
N TYR A 45 -6.87 -3.12 3.69
CA TYR A 45 -6.10 -2.65 4.84
C TYR A 45 -5.58 -1.23 4.57
N PRO A 46 -6.16 -0.19 5.20
CA PRO A 46 -5.64 1.18 5.07
C PRO A 46 -4.21 1.28 5.59
N CYS A 47 -3.35 2.03 4.90
CA CYS A 47 -2.00 2.27 5.38
C CYS A 47 -2.03 3.11 6.66
N ARG A 48 -1.34 2.63 7.69
CA ARG A 48 -1.25 3.25 9.01
C ARG A 48 0.18 3.17 9.52
N PHE A 49 0.58 4.15 10.31
CA PHE A 49 1.78 4.03 11.12
C PHE A 49 1.57 2.98 12.22
N ALA A 50 2.65 2.54 12.88
CA ALA A 50 2.60 1.56 13.98
C ALA A 50 1.64 1.99 15.12
N ASP A 51 1.44 3.29 15.31
CA ASP A 51 0.52 3.85 16.32
C ASP A 51 -0.96 3.89 15.87
N GLY A 52 -1.27 3.36 14.68
CA GLY A 52 -2.61 3.30 14.12
C GLY A 52 -3.07 4.57 13.39
N ARG A 53 -2.32 5.68 13.45
CA ARG A 53 -2.66 6.89 12.68
C ARG A 53 -2.57 6.61 11.18
N PRO A 54 -3.47 7.17 10.35
CA PRO A 54 -3.41 7.02 8.89
C PRO A 54 -2.06 7.51 8.34
N ALA A 55 -1.44 6.68 7.51
CA ALA A 55 -0.20 7.04 6.85
C ALA A 55 -0.49 7.76 5.52
N PRO A 56 0.25 8.83 5.19
CA PRO A 56 0.08 9.54 3.93
C PRO A 56 0.75 8.85 2.73
N ILE A 57 1.51 7.80 2.99
CA ILE A 57 2.23 7.00 2.00
C ILE A 57 2.08 5.52 2.35
N HIS A 58 2.37 4.63 1.41
CA HIS A 58 2.43 3.19 1.68
C HIS A 58 3.53 2.88 2.70
N VAL A 59 3.10 2.38 3.85
CA VAL A 59 3.95 1.85 4.91
C VAL A 59 3.35 0.55 5.40
N LEU A 60 4.19 -0.37 5.87
CA LEU A 60 3.74 -1.67 6.38
C LEU A 60 3.44 -1.63 7.88
N ASP A 61 3.94 -0.63 8.61
CA ASP A 61 4.05 -0.61 10.08
C ASP A 61 2.74 -0.91 10.83
N GLY A 62 1.61 -0.46 10.31
CA GLY A 62 0.29 -0.63 10.91
C GLY A 62 -0.52 -1.81 10.37
N LEU A 63 0.09 -2.73 9.59
CA LEU A 63 -0.60 -3.94 9.14
C LEU A 63 -0.92 -4.88 10.32
N PRO A 64 -2.09 -5.54 10.31
CA PRO A 64 -2.44 -6.53 11.33
C PRO A 64 -1.61 -7.81 11.16
N ASP A 65 -1.38 -8.51 12.27
CA ASP A 65 -0.52 -9.70 12.31
C ASP A 65 -0.98 -10.81 11.35
N GLU A 66 -2.28 -10.90 11.05
CA GLU A 66 -2.81 -11.91 10.16
C GLU A 66 -2.20 -11.86 8.74
N VAL A 67 -1.81 -10.68 8.26
CA VAL A 67 -1.17 -10.51 6.94
C VAL A 67 0.34 -10.28 7.01
N VAL A 68 0.92 -10.26 8.21
CA VAL A 68 2.36 -10.10 8.42
C VAL A 68 3.01 -11.49 8.46
N GLU A 69 4.08 -11.67 7.69
CA GLU A 69 4.80 -12.95 7.62
C GLU A 69 6.12 -12.92 8.37
N ARG A 70 6.75 -11.74 8.47
CA ARG A 70 8.03 -11.59 9.16
C ARG A 70 8.18 -10.21 9.79
N ARG A 71 8.68 -10.18 11.03
CA ARG A 71 9.10 -8.98 11.75
C ARG A 71 10.59 -9.05 12.11
N SER A 72 11.21 -7.89 12.34
CA SER A 72 12.52 -7.79 12.96
C SER A 72 12.43 -8.06 14.47
N GLU A 73 13.57 -8.22 15.13
CA GLU A 73 13.67 -8.32 16.60
C GLU A 73 13.07 -7.10 17.32
N THR A 74 13.08 -5.93 16.67
CA THR A 74 12.50 -4.68 17.17
C THR A 74 11.00 -4.52 16.86
N GLY A 75 10.37 -5.52 16.22
CA GLY A 75 8.95 -5.53 15.89
C GLY A 75 8.57 -4.86 14.56
N ARG A 76 9.53 -4.29 13.82
CA ARG A 76 9.31 -3.70 12.48
C ARG A 76 8.92 -4.79 11.49
N ILE A 77 7.94 -4.52 10.63
CA ILE A 77 7.50 -5.49 9.61
C ILE A 77 8.54 -5.55 8.49
N LEU A 78 9.08 -6.74 8.24
CA LEU A 78 10.07 -7.00 7.19
C LEU A 78 9.43 -7.61 5.94
N ALA A 79 8.30 -8.30 6.09
CA ALA A 79 7.53 -8.86 4.99
C ALA A 79 6.08 -9.08 5.41
N ALA A 80 5.17 -8.79 4.48
CA ALA A 80 3.77 -9.12 4.53
C ALA A 80 3.40 -10.07 3.38
N ARG A 81 2.22 -10.70 3.46
CA ARG A 81 1.71 -11.66 2.48
C ARG A 81 1.86 -11.14 1.05
N GLY A 82 2.36 -12.01 0.17
CA GLY A 82 2.49 -11.71 -1.26
C GLY A 82 1.16 -11.49 -1.99
N SER A 83 0.02 -11.84 -1.38
CA SER A 83 -1.30 -11.54 -1.93
C SER A 83 -1.73 -10.08 -1.77
N LEU A 84 -1.01 -9.29 -0.97
CA LEU A 84 -1.30 -7.87 -0.80
C LEU A 84 -0.90 -7.08 -2.04
N VAL A 85 -1.87 -6.38 -2.62
CA VAL A 85 -1.69 -5.45 -3.74
C VAL A 85 -1.70 -4.03 -3.20
N SER A 86 -0.67 -3.24 -3.52
CA SER A 86 -0.60 -1.83 -3.14
C SER A 86 -1.50 -0.97 -4.02
N GLY A 87 -2.24 -0.06 -3.40
CA GLY A 87 -3.16 0.82 -4.11
C GLY A 87 -3.72 1.89 -3.19
N PHE A 88 -4.93 2.34 -3.49
CA PHE A 88 -5.55 3.47 -2.81
C PHE A 88 -7.03 3.22 -2.58
N VAL A 89 -7.57 3.86 -1.56
CA VAL A 89 -9.02 4.00 -1.35
C VAL A 89 -9.43 5.42 -1.69
N LEU A 90 -10.47 5.54 -2.52
CA LEU A 90 -11.19 6.78 -2.76
C LEU A 90 -12.68 6.52 -2.49
N GLY A 91 -13.25 7.24 -1.52
CA GLY A 91 -14.57 6.91 -0.97
C GLY A 91 -14.59 5.49 -0.38
N ASN A 92 -15.40 4.61 -0.98
CA ASN A 92 -15.60 3.22 -0.56
C ASN A 92 -15.03 2.20 -1.56
N ARG A 93 -14.21 2.64 -2.52
CA ARG A 93 -13.67 1.79 -3.58
C ARG A 93 -12.15 1.74 -3.53
N PHE A 94 -11.61 0.55 -3.77
CA PHE A 94 -10.17 0.35 -3.98
C PHE A 94 -9.80 0.63 -5.45
N PHE A 95 -8.63 1.25 -5.62
CA PHE A 95 -8.01 1.58 -6.89
C PHE A 95 -6.58 1.03 -6.86
N THR A 96 -6.19 0.31 -7.90
CA THR A 96 -4.78 -0.04 -8.10
C THR A 96 -3.96 1.22 -8.36
N ARG A 97 -2.63 1.11 -8.33
CA ARG A 97 -1.75 2.22 -8.72
C ARG A 97 -1.98 2.62 -10.19
N GLU A 98 -2.25 1.66 -11.06
CA GLU A 98 -2.63 1.88 -12.46
C GLU A 98 -3.95 2.65 -12.56
N ASP A 99 -4.98 2.25 -11.80
CA ASP A 99 -6.26 2.95 -11.81
C ASP A 99 -6.11 4.40 -11.31
N ALA A 100 -5.34 4.62 -10.25
CA ALA A 100 -5.08 5.97 -9.72
C ALA A 100 -4.24 6.81 -10.70
N ALA A 101 -3.27 6.22 -11.38
CA ALA A 101 -2.51 6.87 -12.45
C ALA A 101 -3.41 7.28 -13.62
N ALA A 102 -4.36 6.42 -14.02
CA ALA A 102 -5.33 6.74 -15.06
C ALA A 102 -6.31 7.84 -14.62
N PHE A 103 -6.81 7.78 -13.38
CA PHE A 103 -7.75 8.74 -12.82
C PHE A 103 -7.20 10.17 -12.81
N THR A 104 -5.94 10.35 -12.40
CA THR A 104 -5.30 11.67 -12.29
C THR A 104 -4.87 12.29 -13.61
N ARG A 105 -4.94 11.53 -14.72
CA ARG A 105 -4.65 12.03 -16.07
C ARG A 105 -5.88 12.65 -16.75
N ALA A 106 -7.07 12.43 -16.21
CA ALA A 106 -8.34 12.99 -16.68
C ALA A 106 -8.61 14.34 -16.02
#